data_AF-A0A7V7P5Y6-F1
#
_entry.id   AF-A0A7V7P5Y6-F1
#
_cell.length_a   1.000
_cell.length_b   1.000
_cell.length_c   1.000
_cell.angle_alpha   90.00
_cell.angle_beta   90.00
_cell.angle_gamma   90.00
#
_symmetry.space_group_name_H-M   'P 1'
#
loop_
_entity.id
_entity.type
_entity.pdbx_description
1 polymer ?
#
loop_
_entity_poly.entity_id
_entity_poly.type
_entity_poly.pdbx_seq_one_letter_code
_entity_poly.pdbx_strand_id
1 'polypeptide(L)'
;MTDQRPIAVLGGGSFGTAVANLLAENGHQVRLWMRDPEQAEAIRVNRENPRYLKGIKILPAVEAVTDLQATLEACDLCFVALPSSALRSVLVPHAERLSGKLLVSLTKGIEAHTFKLMSEILEEIAPQARIGVLSGPNLAREIAEHALTATVVASEDEALCQQVQEALHGRTFRVYASADRFGVELGGALKNVYAIIAGMAVALGMGENTKSMLITRALAEMTRFAVNQGANPMTFLGLAGVGDLIVTCSSPKSRNYQVGFALGQGLSLEDAVTRLGEVAEGVNTLKVLKAKAHEAGVYMPLVAGLHAILFEGRTLEQVIALLMRGEPKTDVDFISTSGFN
;
A
#
# COMPACT_ATOMS: atom_id res chain seq x y z
N MET A 1 28.72 -20.06 14.22
CA MET A 1 27.52 -19.20 14.12
C MET A 1 27.85 -18.16 13.09
N THR A 2 27.30 -18.25 11.88
CA THR A 2 27.44 -17.19 10.88
C THR A 2 26.80 -15.94 11.46
N ASP A 3 27.59 -14.88 11.58
CA ASP A 3 27.18 -13.59 12.16
C ASP A 3 26.12 -12.96 11.23
N GLN A 4 24.84 -13.25 11.50
CA GLN A 4 23.75 -12.85 10.62
C GLN A 4 23.50 -11.36 10.82
N ARG A 5 23.79 -10.56 9.79
CA ARG A 5 23.56 -9.11 9.81
C ARG A 5 22.09 -8.81 10.13
N PRO A 6 21.81 -7.75 10.92
CA PRO A 6 20.45 -7.35 11.21
C PRO A 6 19.72 -6.91 9.93
N ILE A 7 18.39 -7.01 9.96
CA ILE A 7 17.50 -6.50 8.90
C ILE A 7 17.00 -5.12 9.28
N ALA A 8 17.01 -4.17 8.35
CA ALA A 8 16.48 -2.84 8.59
C ALA A 8 14.98 -2.77 8.22
N VAL A 9 14.21 -2.07 9.05
CA VAL A 9 12.87 -1.60 8.71
C VAL A 9 12.86 -0.08 8.84
N LEU A 10 12.75 0.62 7.72
CA LEU A 10 12.81 2.08 7.64
C LEU A 10 11.40 2.66 7.74
N GLY A 11 10.99 3.04 8.95
CA GLY A 11 9.68 3.66 9.20
C GLY A 11 8.93 3.02 10.36
N GLY A 12 8.84 3.73 11.50
CA GLY A 12 8.14 3.31 12.72
C GLY A 12 6.61 3.45 12.70
N GLY A 13 5.96 3.34 11.54
CA GLY A 13 4.50 3.33 11.41
C GLY A 13 3.88 1.99 11.83
N SER A 14 2.55 1.85 11.72
CA SER A 14 1.85 0.62 12.13
C SER A 14 2.38 -0.60 11.39
N PHE A 15 2.49 -0.51 10.06
CA PHE A 15 2.93 -1.63 9.23
C PHE A 15 4.43 -1.94 9.39
N GLY A 16 5.29 -0.93 9.42
CA GLY A 16 6.72 -1.12 9.68
C GLY A 16 6.98 -1.75 11.06
N THR A 17 6.25 -1.35 12.10
CA THR A 17 6.36 -1.96 13.44
C THR A 17 5.91 -3.43 13.42
N ALA A 18 4.80 -3.74 12.73
CA ALA A 18 4.32 -5.11 12.60
C ALA A 18 5.31 -6.02 11.85
N VAL A 19 5.90 -5.53 10.75
CA VAL A 19 6.93 -6.25 9.99
C VAL A 19 8.20 -6.44 10.82
N ALA A 20 8.63 -5.43 11.58
CA ALA A 20 9.78 -5.55 12.46
C ALA A 20 9.58 -6.66 13.52
N ASN A 21 8.40 -6.73 14.13
CA ASN A 21 8.06 -7.81 15.05
C ASN A 21 8.02 -9.17 14.33
N LEU A 22 7.40 -9.27 13.16
CA LEU A 22 7.34 -10.51 12.39
C LEU A 22 8.73 -11.06 12.04
N LEU A 23 9.66 -10.18 11.61
CA LEU A 23 11.05 -10.54 11.36
C LEU A 23 11.75 -11.06 12.64
N ALA A 24 11.49 -10.42 13.78
CA ALA A 24 12.02 -10.87 15.07
C ALA A 24 11.44 -12.23 15.51
N GLU A 25 10.18 -12.52 15.21
CA GLU A 25 9.55 -13.83 15.45
C GLU A 25 10.19 -14.94 14.62
N ASN A 26 10.57 -14.60 13.39
CA ASN A 26 11.29 -15.50 12.49
C ASN A 26 12.79 -15.62 12.84
N GLY A 27 13.23 -15.02 13.95
CA GLY A 27 14.57 -15.20 14.51
C GLY A 27 15.61 -14.17 14.05
N HIS A 28 15.22 -13.11 13.36
CA HIS A 28 16.14 -12.07 12.91
C HIS A 28 16.37 -10.98 13.97
N GLN A 29 17.59 -10.43 14.00
CA GLN A 29 17.85 -9.14 14.63
C GLN A 29 17.34 -8.02 13.71
N VAL A 30 16.61 -7.06 14.27
CA VAL A 30 15.93 -6.02 13.48
C VAL A 30 16.28 -4.64 13.99
N ARG A 31 16.66 -3.76 13.07
CA ARG A 31 16.78 -2.32 13.32
C ARG A 31 15.56 -1.60 12.78
N LEU A 32 14.67 -1.19 13.67
CA LEU A 32 13.50 -0.39 13.34
C LEU A 32 13.88 1.09 13.39
N TRP A 33 14.18 1.66 12.22
CA TRP A 33 14.52 3.06 12.11
C TRP A 33 13.26 3.94 12.14
N MET A 34 13.32 5.01 12.93
CA MET A 34 12.32 6.08 12.91
C MET A 34 12.98 7.44 13.12
N ARG A 35 12.36 8.45 12.51
CA ARG A 35 12.85 9.83 12.57
C ARG A 35 12.67 10.48 13.95
N ASP A 36 11.60 10.11 14.64
CA ASP A 36 11.22 10.70 15.92
C ASP A 36 11.97 10.02 17.09
N PRO A 37 12.88 10.73 17.79
CA PRO A 37 13.65 10.15 18.88
C PRO A 37 12.80 9.82 20.10
N GLU A 38 11.73 10.56 20.37
CA GLU A 38 10.82 10.27 21.50
C GLU A 38 10.08 8.97 21.25
N GLN A 39 9.63 8.75 20.01
CA GLN A 39 9.01 7.50 19.61
C GLN A 39 9.98 6.31 19.70
N ALA A 40 11.23 6.49 19.26
CA ALA A 40 12.25 5.44 19.35
C ALA A 40 12.53 5.07 20.81
N GLU A 41 12.64 6.07 21.68
CA GLU A 41 12.86 5.85 23.11
C GLU A 41 11.68 5.16 23.79
N ALA A 42 10.45 5.55 23.45
CA ALA A 42 9.25 4.88 23.96
C ALA A 42 9.25 3.39 23.59
N ILE A 43 9.67 3.02 22.38
CA ILE A 43 9.80 1.62 21.96
C ILE A 43 10.93 0.91 22.71
N ARG A 44 12.09 1.57 22.91
CA ARG A 44 13.22 0.97 23.65
C ARG A 44 12.86 0.64 25.09
N VAL A 45 12.24 1.59 25.81
CA VAL A 45 11.94 1.47 27.23
C VAL A 45 10.68 0.63 27.47
N ASN A 46 9.58 0.97 26.80
CA ASN A 46 8.28 0.38 27.09
C ASN A 46 8.02 -0.90 26.29
N ARG A 47 8.85 -1.18 25.27
CA ARG A 47 8.64 -2.28 24.32
C ARG A 47 7.26 -2.20 23.65
N GLU A 48 6.82 -0.99 23.31
CA GLU A 48 5.53 -0.71 22.67
C GLU A 48 5.65 0.52 21.76
N ASN A 49 4.91 0.55 20.64
CA ASN A 49 4.75 1.73 19.81
C ASN A 49 3.42 2.43 20.12
N PRO A 50 3.39 3.40 21.05
CA PRO A 50 2.14 3.94 21.59
C PRO A 50 1.32 4.72 20.57
N ARG A 51 1.97 5.27 19.53
CA ARG A 51 1.33 6.11 18.51
C ARG A 51 0.66 5.30 17.40
N TYR A 52 1.30 4.22 16.94
CA TYR A 52 0.87 3.52 15.73
C TYR A 52 0.44 2.07 15.94
N LEU A 53 0.85 1.41 17.03
CA LEU A 53 0.54 0.00 17.26
C LEU A 53 0.36 -0.29 18.76
N LYS A 54 -0.59 0.44 19.38
CA LYS A 54 -0.89 0.38 20.81
C LYS A 54 -1.32 -1.02 21.25
N GLY A 55 -0.82 -1.46 22.41
CA GLY A 55 -1.14 -2.74 23.05
C GLY A 55 -0.38 -3.94 22.49
N ILE A 56 0.48 -3.75 21.49
CA ILE A 56 1.35 -4.81 20.95
C ILE A 56 2.74 -4.69 21.56
N LYS A 57 3.21 -5.78 22.17
CA LYS A 57 4.56 -5.87 22.73
C LYS A 57 5.59 -6.08 21.61
N ILE A 58 6.64 -5.26 21.62
CA ILE A 58 7.74 -5.31 20.65
C ILE A 58 8.84 -6.25 21.16
N LEU A 59 9.18 -7.25 20.34
CA LEU A 59 10.04 -8.36 20.73
C LEU A 59 11.50 -7.97 20.91
N PRO A 60 12.26 -8.51 21.89
CA PRO A 60 13.60 -8.05 22.25
C PRO A 60 14.60 -7.90 21.10
N ALA A 61 14.48 -8.73 20.05
CA ALA A 61 15.35 -8.66 18.86
C ALA A 61 15.07 -7.44 17.95
N VAL A 62 14.02 -6.67 18.22
CA VAL A 62 13.76 -5.37 17.58
C VAL A 62 14.41 -4.26 18.40
N GLU A 63 15.38 -3.59 17.78
CA GLU A 63 16.07 -2.40 18.26
C GLU A 63 15.50 -1.16 17.56
N ALA A 64 14.89 -0.24 18.32
CA ALA A 64 14.47 1.05 17.78
C ALA A 64 15.65 2.03 17.73
N VAL A 65 15.90 2.56 16.54
CA VAL A 65 17.07 3.40 16.23
C VAL A 65 16.67 4.67 15.49
N THR A 66 17.49 5.71 15.63
CA THR A 66 17.27 7.02 14.99
C THR A 66 18.37 7.38 13.98
N ASP A 67 19.53 6.73 14.07
CA ASP A 67 20.63 6.91 13.14
C ASP A 67 20.41 6.07 11.87
N LEU A 68 19.93 6.72 10.81
CA LEU A 68 19.69 6.06 9.53
C LEU A 68 20.99 5.59 8.89
N GLN A 69 22.06 6.38 9.00
CA GLN A 69 23.34 6.06 8.41
C GLN A 69 23.92 4.78 9.03
N ALA A 70 24.01 4.72 10.36
CA ALA A 70 24.51 3.55 11.06
C ALA A 70 23.63 2.30 10.83
N THR A 71 22.33 2.51 10.58
CA THR A 71 21.41 1.43 10.21
C THR A 71 21.73 0.87 8.83
N LEU A 72 21.89 1.73 7.82
CA LEU A 72 22.21 1.32 6.45
C LEU A 72 23.60 0.68 6.34
N GLU A 73 24.56 1.09 7.16
CA GLU A 73 25.89 0.47 7.20
C GLU A 73 25.87 -0.95 7.78
N ALA A 74 24.96 -1.23 8.73
CA ALA A 74 24.86 -2.51 9.42
C ALA A 74 23.98 -3.56 8.71
N CYS A 75 23.06 -3.13 7.83
CA CYS A 75 22.00 -3.97 7.26
C CYS A 75 22.13 -4.07 5.73
N ASP A 76 22.00 -5.26 5.15
CA ASP A 76 21.98 -5.43 3.69
C ASP A 76 20.56 -5.48 3.12
N LEU A 77 19.62 -6.09 3.85
CA LEU A 77 18.20 -6.11 3.54
C LEU A 77 17.46 -5.01 4.30
N CYS A 78 16.78 -4.14 3.55
CA CYS A 78 16.02 -3.01 4.09
C CYS A 78 14.58 -3.04 3.59
N PHE A 79 13.63 -3.15 4.51
CA PHE A 79 12.22 -2.92 4.25
C PHE A 79 11.91 -1.43 4.39
N VAL A 80 11.43 -0.79 3.32
CA VAL A 80 11.16 0.65 3.26
C VAL A 80 9.67 0.88 3.53
N ALA A 81 9.34 1.30 4.75
CA ALA A 81 7.98 1.56 5.24
C ALA A 81 7.72 3.07 5.46
N LEU A 82 8.35 3.91 4.64
CA LEU A 82 8.22 5.37 4.72
C LEU A 82 6.97 5.83 3.97
N PRO A 83 6.22 6.82 4.48
CA PRO A 83 5.13 7.42 3.70
C PRO A 83 5.61 7.87 2.32
N SER A 84 4.78 7.74 1.29
CA SER A 84 5.16 8.05 -0.10
C SER A 84 5.66 9.49 -0.28
N SER A 85 5.10 10.44 0.48
CA SER A 85 5.51 11.85 0.48
C SER A 85 6.88 12.11 1.12
N ALA A 86 7.37 11.19 1.96
CA ALA A 86 8.61 11.35 2.70
C ALA A 86 9.78 10.54 2.10
N LEU A 87 9.49 9.41 1.43
CA LEU A 87 10.47 8.42 0.96
C LEU A 87 11.65 9.08 0.23
N ARG A 88 11.38 9.88 -0.80
CA ARG A 88 12.43 10.53 -1.60
C ARG A 88 13.32 11.43 -0.74
N SER A 89 12.71 12.35 0.01
CA SER A 89 13.45 13.33 0.83
C SER A 89 14.31 12.68 1.92
N VAL A 90 13.88 11.53 2.45
CA VAL A 90 14.60 10.80 3.48
C VAL A 90 15.77 10.01 2.90
N LEU A 91 15.61 9.40 1.73
CA LEU A 91 16.60 8.46 1.18
C LEU A 91 17.64 9.10 0.25
N VAL A 92 17.32 10.20 -0.44
CA VAL A 92 18.26 10.91 -1.33
C VAL A 92 19.59 11.25 -0.64
N PRO A 93 19.64 11.78 0.61
CA PRO A 93 20.89 12.06 1.30
C PRO A 93 21.78 10.82 1.57
N HIS A 94 21.24 9.62 1.41
CA HIS A 94 21.90 8.35 1.67
C HIS A 94 22.08 7.48 0.43
N ALA A 95 21.87 8.03 -0.77
CA ALA A 95 21.95 7.31 -2.06
C ALA A 95 23.19 6.39 -2.18
N GLU A 96 24.38 6.89 -1.85
CA GLU A 96 25.63 6.11 -1.92
C GLU A 96 25.62 4.89 -0.99
N ARG A 97 25.02 5.00 0.20
CA ARG A 97 24.94 3.91 1.20
C ARG A 97 23.89 2.87 0.84
N LEU A 98 22.95 3.23 -0.04
CA LEU A 98 21.93 2.32 -0.56
C LEU A 98 22.46 1.49 -1.74
N SER A 99 23.63 1.84 -2.30
CA SER A 99 24.26 1.09 -3.38
C SER A 99 24.51 -0.37 -2.99
N GLY A 100 24.08 -1.30 -3.85
CA GLY A 100 24.22 -2.75 -3.63
C GLY A 100 23.29 -3.35 -2.56
N LYS A 101 22.42 -2.56 -1.92
CA LYS A 101 21.46 -3.05 -0.92
C LYS A 101 20.30 -3.80 -1.58
N LEU A 102 19.60 -4.57 -0.75
CA LEU A 102 18.31 -5.18 -1.08
C LEU A 102 17.21 -4.30 -0.49
N LEU A 103 16.43 -3.63 -1.33
CA LEU A 103 15.40 -2.67 -0.90
C LEU A 103 14.02 -3.22 -1.23
N VAL A 104 13.16 -3.34 -0.22
CA VAL A 104 11.78 -3.83 -0.39
C VAL A 104 10.81 -2.74 0.03
N SER A 105 10.13 -2.12 -0.94
CA SER A 105 9.09 -1.13 -0.64
C SER A 105 7.88 -1.81 0.00
N LEU A 106 7.48 -1.29 1.15
CA LEU A 106 6.23 -1.65 1.85
C LEU A 106 5.13 -0.59 1.65
N THR A 107 5.48 0.51 0.98
CA THR A 107 4.65 1.71 0.86
C THR A 107 3.71 1.60 -0.33
N LYS A 108 2.42 1.88 -0.10
CA LYS A 108 1.34 1.73 -1.09
C LYS A 108 0.88 3.09 -1.60
N GLY A 109 1.71 3.77 -2.37
CA GLY A 109 1.41 5.12 -2.86
C GLY A 109 2.11 5.47 -4.16
N ILE A 110 1.74 6.64 -4.70
CA ILE A 110 2.29 7.21 -5.93
C ILE A 110 2.80 8.62 -5.59
N GLU A 111 3.98 8.98 -6.10
CA GLU A 111 4.54 10.32 -5.94
C GLU A 111 3.74 11.33 -6.78
N ALA A 112 3.22 12.36 -6.12
CA ALA A 112 2.17 13.18 -6.72
C ALA A 112 2.62 14.01 -7.94
N HIS A 113 3.87 14.46 -7.96
CA HIS A 113 4.35 15.37 -9.01
C HIS A 113 4.95 14.63 -10.22
N THR A 114 5.43 13.41 -10.05
CA THR A 114 6.03 12.59 -11.12
C THR A 114 5.15 11.44 -11.58
N PHE A 115 4.14 11.07 -10.80
CA PHE A 115 3.39 9.82 -10.95
C PHE A 115 4.24 8.55 -10.79
N LYS A 116 5.43 8.65 -10.17
CA LYS A 116 6.29 7.48 -9.96
C LYS A 116 5.83 6.62 -8.80
N LEU A 117 5.95 5.32 -9.00
CA LEU A 117 5.80 4.29 -7.97
C LEU A 117 6.99 4.34 -7.00
N MET A 118 6.84 3.73 -5.83
CA MET A 118 7.88 3.77 -4.80
C MET A 118 9.11 2.98 -5.25
N SER A 119 8.93 1.86 -5.96
CA SER A 119 10.04 1.11 -6.57
C SER A 119 10.83 1.94 -7.58
N GLU A 120 10.16 2.69 -8.47
CA GLU A 120 10.80 3.58 -9.43
C GLU A 120 11.60 4.69 -8.74
N ILE A 121 11.07 5.24 -7.64
CA ILE A 121 11.80 6.24 -6.83
C ILE A 121 13.05 5.61 -6.19
N LEU A 122 12.95 4.37 -5.70
CA LEU A 122 14.09 3.66 -5.14
C LEU A 122 15.16 3.39 -6.22
N GLU A 123 14.76 3.07 -7.46
CA GLU A 123 15.67 2.88 -8.60
C GLU A 123 16.44 4.16 -8.92
N GLU A 124 15.77 5.32 -8.88
CA GLU A 124 16.42 6.61 -9.11
C GLU A 124 17.43 6.97 -8.03
N ILE A 125 17.10 6.67 -6.78
CA ILE A 125 17.95 7.01 -5.63
C ILE A 125 19.13 6.05 -5.53
N ALA A 126 18.91 4.76 -5.81
CA ALA A 126 19.88 3.70 -5.62
C ALA A 126 19.88 2.74 -6.82
N PRO A 127 20.43 3.15 -7.98
CA PRO A 127 20.34 2.37 -9.22
C PRO A 127 21.12 1.04 -9.18
N GLN A 128 22.01 0.87 -8.20
CA GLN A 128 22.75 -0.39 -7.97
C GLN A 128 22.09 -1.27 -6.90
N ALA A 129 20.97 -0.85 -6.31
CA ALA A 129 20.21 -1.67 -5.38
C ALA A 129 19.33 -2.67 -6.13
N ARG A 130 19.05 -3.81 -5.51
CA ARG A 130 18.07 -4.78 -5.99
C ARG A 130 16.74 -4.47 -5.32
N ILE A 131 15.70 -4.24 -6.12
CA ILE A 131 14.46 -3.62 -5.64
C ILE A 131 13.30 -4.59 -5.77
N GLY A 132 12.54 -4.71 -4.68
CA GLY A 132 11.30 -5.44 -4.62
C GLY A 132 10.19 -4.61 -3.99
N VAL A 133 8.97 -5.10 -4.09
CA VAL A 133 7.78 -4.51 -3.47
C VAL A 133 7.02 -5.60 -2.72
N LEU A 134 6.33 -5.22 -1.66
CA LEU A 134 5.48 -6.13 -0.90
C LEU A 134 4.06 -5.57 -0.81
N SER A 135 3.09 -6.33 -1.32
CA SER A 135 1.69 -5.94 -1.30
C SER A 135 0.77 -7.15 -1.13
N GLY A 136 -0.43 -6.91 -0.61
CA GLY A 136 -1.35 -7.95 -0.15
C GLY A 136 -2.23 -7.48 1.01
N PRO A 137 -3.20 -8.31 1.43
CA PRO A 137 -4.15 -8.02 2.51
C PRO A 137 -3.46 -8.02 3.89
N ASN A 138 -2.70 -6.95 4.15
CA ASN A 138 -1.72 -6.88 5.21
C ASN A 138 -2.12 -5.86 6.29
N LEU A 139 -3.25 -6.08 6.96
CA LEU A 139 -3.64 -5.21 8.08
C LEU A 139 -2.63 -5.36 9.22
N ALA A 140 -1.88 -4.28 9.49
CA ALA A 140 -0.75 -4.29 10.41
C ALA A 140 -1.07 -4.87 11.80
N ARG A 141 -2.25 -4.53 12.34
CA ARG A 141 -2.68 -5.03 13.65
C ARG A 141 -2.95 -6.52 13.65
N GLU A 142 -3.54 -7.06 12.59
CA GLU A 142 -3.84 -8.50 12.50
C GLU A 142 -2.55 -9.32 12.35
N ILE A 143 -1.57 -8.80 11.61
CA ILE A 143 -0.22 -9.39 11.54
C ILE A 143 0.42 -9.41 12.93
N ALA A 144 0.36 -8.30 13.65
CA ALA A 144 0.92 -8.17 14.99
C ALA A 144 0.21 -9.00 16.07
N GLU A 145 -1.05 -9.39 15.82
CA GLU A 145 -1.88 -10.26 16.67
C GLU A 145 -1.81 -11.73 16.21
N HIS A 146 -0.87 -12.08 15.32
CA HIS A 146 -0.66 -13.45 14.82
C HIS A 146 -1.83 -14.04 14.04
N ALA A 147 -2.71 -13.20 13.50
CA ALA A 147 -3.78 -13.67 12.62
C ALA A 147 -3.17 -14.26 11.33
N LEU A 148 -3.78 -15.32 10.81
CA LEU A 148 -3.34 -15.95 9.56
C LEU A 148 -3.55 -14.99 8.39
N THR A 149 -2.47 -14.68 7.67
CA THR A 149 -2.55 -13.89 6.44
C THR A 149 -1.49 -14.29 5.43
N ALA A 150 -1.56 -13.69 4.25
CA ALA A 150 -0.61 -13.89 3.18
C ALA A 150 -0.33 -12.60 2.41
N THR A 151 0.87 -12.51 1.85
CA THR A 151 1.31 -11.38 1.02
C THR A 151 2.01 -11.86 -0.25
N VAL A 152 2.23 -10.93 -1.17
CA VAL A 152 3.11 -11.10 -2.33
C VAL A 152 4.35 -10.22 -2.12
N VAL A 153 5.54 -10.79 -2.34
CA VAL A 153 6.75 -10.05 -2.69
C VAL A 153 6.93 -10.11 -4.20
N ALA A 154 7.23 -8.99 -4.83
CA ALA A 154 7.47 -8.95 -6.26
C ALA A 154 8.75 -8.21 -6.64
N SER A 155 9.50 -8.80 -7.55
CA SER A 155 10.73 -8.26 -8.14
C SER A 155 11.05 -9.06 -9.41
N GLU A 156 11.68 -8.43 -10.38
CA GLU A 156 12.31 -9.09 -11.53
C GLU A 156 13.49 -9.97 -11.07
N ASP A 157 13.96 -9.78 -9.84
CA ASP A 157 15.01 -10.55 -9.22
C ASP A 157 14.47 -11.67 -8.31
N GLU A 158 14.57 -12.91 -8.80
CA GLU A 158 14.12 -14.10 -8.09
C GLU A 158 14.86 -14.33 -6.76
N ALA A 159 16.16 -14.07 -6.71
CA ALA A 159 16.94 -14.29 -5.50
C ALA A 159 16.62 -13.24 -4.42
N LEU A 160 16.21 -12.03 -4.80
CA LEU A 160 15.64 -11.08 -3.84
C LEU A 160 14.31 -11.60 -3.28
N CYS A 161 13.39 -12.06 -4.15
CA CYS A 161 12.12 -12.63 -3.72
C CYS A 161 12.31 -13.79 -2.75
N GLN A 162 13.25 -14.71 -3.04
CA GLN A 162 13.56 -15.83 -2.17
C GLN A 162 14.05 -15.37 -0.79
N GLN A 163 14.99 -14.41 -0.73
CA GLN A 163 15.48 -13.89 0.56
C GLN A 163 14.38 -13.23 1.39
N VAL A 164 13.46 -12.51 0.74
CA VAL A 164 12.31 -11.91 1.43
C VAL A 164 11.33 -12.97 1.92
N GLN A 165 11.11 -14.04 1.13
CA GLN A 165 10.31 -15.18 1.57
C GLN A 165 10.94 -15.86 2.78
N GLU A 166 12.24 -16.14 2.74
CA GLU A 166 12.96 -16.74 3.88
C GLU A 166 12.89 -15.86 5.14
N ALA A 167 12.94 -14.53 4.99
CA ALA A 167 12.89 -13.61 6.11
C ALA A 167 11.49 -13.47 6.74
N LEU A 168 10.43 -13.46 5.93
CA LEU A 168 9.08 -13.12 6.38
C LEU A 168 8.13 -14.32 6.49
N HIS A 169 8.37 -15.40 5.74
CA HIS A 169 7.49 -16.57 5.76
C HIS A 169 7.57 -17.26 7.11
N GLY A 170 6.41 -17.47 7.73
CA GLY A 170 6.33 -18.07 9.05
C GLY A 170 4.99 -18.73 9.30
N ARG A 171 4.75 -19.10 10.57
CA ARG A 171 3.56 -19.85 11.00
C ARG A 171 2.24 -19.15 10.66
N THR A 172 2.23 -17.82 10.67
CA THR A 172 1.01 -17.00 10.54
C THR A 172 1.05 -16.05 9.35
N PHE A 173 2.17 -15.98 8.64
CA PHE A 173 2.37 -15.06 7.53
C PHE A 173 2.98 -15.78 6.33
N ARG A 174 2.17 -16.02 5.30
CA ARG A 174 2.60 -16.72 4.09
C ARG A 174 3.05 -15.74 3.01
N VAL A 175 4.24 -15.95 2.45
CA VAL A 175 4.80 -15.07 1.40
C VAL A 175 4.84 -15.80 0.07
N TYR A 176 4.19 -15.22 -0.94
CA TYR A 176 4.24 -15.66 -2.34
C TYR A 176 5.17 -14.75 -3.13
N ALA A 177 5.91 -15.31 -4.09
CA ALA A 177 6.75 -14.54 -5.01
C ALA A 177 6.00 -14.23 -6.31
N SER A 178 6.33 -13.11 -6.94
CA SER A 178 5.85 -12.72 -8.28
C SER A 178 6.96 -11.97 -9.02
N ALA A 179 7.01 -12.11 -10.34
CA ALA A 179 7.87 -11.28 -11.19
C ALA A 179 7.19 -9.95 -11.59
N ASP A 180 5.87 -9.81 -11.40
CA ASP A 180 5.12 -8.62 -11.79
C ASP A 180 5.15 -7.54 -10.70
N ARG A 181 6.28 -6.86 -10.60
CA ARG A 181 6.50 -5.76 -9.65
C ARG A 181 5.51 -4.61 -9.86
N PHE A 182 5.31 -4.19 -11.11
CA PHE A 182 4.38 -3.12 -11.47
C PHE A 182 2.94 -3.44 -11.06
N GLY A 183 2.44 -4.63 -11.38
CA GLY A 183 1.06 -5.02 -11.03
C GLY A 183 0.82 -5.12 -9.53
N VAL A 184 1.79 -5.67 -8.78
CA VAL A 184 1.68 -5.80 -7.32
C VAL A 184 1.69 -4.43 -6.63
N GLU A 185 2.53 -3.51 -7.08
CA GLU A 185 2.64 -2.17 -6.51
C GLU A 185 1.42 -1.29 -6.86
N LEU A 186 1.00 -1.31 -8.13
CA LEU A 186 -0.21 -0.58 -8.57
C LEU A 186 -1.47 -1.13 -7.89
N GLY A 187 -1.60 -2.45 -7.73
CA GLY A 187 -2.71 -3.05 -6.98
C GLY A 187 -2.82 -2.46 -5.56
N GLY A 188 -1.69 -2.35 -4.86
CA GLY A 188 -1.61 -1.75 -3.53
C GLY A 188 -1.91 -0.24 -3.51
N ALA A 189 -1.40 0.50 -4.49
CA ALA A 189 -1.55 1.96 -4.53
C ALA A 189 -2.97 2.41 -4.95
N LEU A 190 -3.58 1.73 -5.92
CA LEU A 190 -4.86 2.12 -6.51
C LEU A 190 -6.05 1.77 -5.61
N LYS A 191 -6.03 0.64 -4.89
CA LYS A 191 -7.14 0.19 -4.04
C LYS A 191 -7.61 1.24 -3.02
N ASN A 192 -6.69 2.09 -2.57
CA ASN A 192 -6.94 3.09 -1.53
C ASN A 192 -7.96 4.13 -2.01
N VAL A 193 -7.99 4.43 -3.31
CA VAL A 193 -9.01 5.30 -3.93
C VAL A 193 -10.39 4.67 -3.81
N TYR A 194 -10.51 3.38 -4.13
CA TYR A 194 -11.78 2.65 -4.09
C TYR A 194 -12.28 2.38 -2.67
N ALA A 195 -11.39 2.32 -1.69
CA ALA A 195 -11.78 2.26 -0.28
C ALA A 195 -12.54 3.51 0.17
N ILE A 196 -12.23 4.69 -0.38
CA ILE A 196 -13.00 5.93 -0.14
C ILE A 196 -14.42 5.77 -0.69
N ILE A 197 -14.56 5.26 -1.93
CA ILE A 197 -15.87 5.02 -2.54
C ILE A 197 -16.69 4.03 -1.71
N ALA A 198 -16.07 2.94 -1.24
CA ALA A 198 -16.72 1.95 -0.39
C ALA A 198 -17.20 2.57 0.95
N GLY A 199 -16.38 3.40 1.58
CA GLY A 199 -16.76 4.14 2.79
C GLY A 199 -17.96 5.05 2.57
N MET A 200 -17.98 5.79 1.45
CA MET A 200 -19.11 6.65 1.08
C MET A 200 -20.39 5.83 0.89
N ALA A 201 -20.32 4.73 0.14
CA ALA A 201 -21.47 3.85 -0.11
C ALA A 201 -22.08 3.33 1.21
N VAL A 202 -21.24 2.97 2.19
CA VAL A 202 -21.71 2.49 3.50
C VAL A 202 -22.35 3.61 4.31
N ALA A 203 -21.79 4.81 4.34
CA ALA A 203 -22.39 5.95 5.05
C ALA A 203 -23.78 6.32 4.51
N LEU A 204 -24.02 6.07 3.23
CA LEU A 204 -25.31 6.31 2.56
C LEU A 204 -26.32 5.17 2.73
N GLY A 205 -25.98 4.12 3.48
CA GLY A 205 -26.86 2.97 3.70
C GLY A 205 -27.04 2.09 2.46
N MET A 206 -26.10 2.12 1.51
CA MET A 206 -26.17 1.24 0.33
C MET A 206 -26.01 -0.23 0.74
N GLY A 207 -26.85 -1.09 0.18
CA GLY A 207 -26.86 -2.53 0.46
C GLY A 207 -25.69 -3.30 -0.17
N GLU A 208 -25.60 -4.59 0.17
CA GLU A 208 -24.50 -5.46 -0.28
C GLU A 208 -24.38 -5.57 -1.80
N ASN A 209 -25.50 -5.58 -2.54
CA ASN A 209 -25.48 -5.60 -4.01
C ASN A 209 -24.68 -4.44 -4.60
N THR A 210 -24.86 -3.23 -4.07
CA THR A 210 -24.13 -2.04 -4.53
C THR A 210 -22.66 -2.12 -4.16
N LYS A 211 -22.34 -2.61 -2.95
CA LYS A 211 -20.94 -2.79 -2.51
C LYS A 211 -20.23 -3.81 -3.40
N SER A 212 -20.84 -4.96 -3.67
CA SER A 212 -20.29 -5.97 -4.57
C SER A 212 -20.08 -5.43 -5.99
N MET A 213 -21.07 -4.72 -6.54
CA MET A 213 -20.94 -4.07 -7.84
C MET A 213 -19.76 -3.09 -7.87
N LEU A 214 -19.62 -2.23 -6.86
CA LEU A 214 -18.54 -1.25 -6.75
C LEU A 214 -17.17 -1.92 -6.67
N ILE A 215 -17.02 -2.98 -5.86
CA ILE A 215 -15.76 -3.73 -5.74
C ILE A 215 -15.38 -4.38 -7.07
N THR A 216 -16.32 -5.00 -7.77
CA THR A 216 -16.05 -5.63 -9.08
C THR A 216 -15.67 -4.58 -10.13
N ARG A 217 -16.37 -3.44 -10.18
CA ARG A 217 -16.02 -2.35 -11.11
C ARG A 217 -14.70 -1.67 -10.74
N ALA A 218 -14.39 -1.55 -9.45
CA ALA A 218 -13.11 -1.05 -8.96
C ALA A 218 -11.95 -1.94 -9.42
N LEU A 219 -12.09 -3.26 -9.27
CA LEU A 219 -11.09 -4.21 -9.75
C LEU A 219 -10.86 -4.06 -11.25
N ALA A 220 -11.93 -3.94 -12.03
CA ALA A 220 -11.82 -3.77 -13.48
C ALA A 220 -11.08 -2.47 -13.85
N GLU A 221 -11.37 -1.35 -13.20
CA GLU A 221 -10.63 -0.10 -13.42
C GLU A 221 -9.15 -0.19 -13.04
N MET A 222 -8.85 -0.77 -11.87
CA MET A 222 -7.48 -0.99 -11.42
C MET A 222 -6.70 -1.81 -12.44
N THR A 223 -7.26 -2.92 -12.90
CA THR A 223 -6.65 -3.79 -13.89
C THR A 223 -6.45 -3.07 -15.22
N ARG A 224 -7.46 -2.35 -15.74
CA ARG A 224 -7.33 -1.60 -17.00
C ARG A 224 -6.21 -0.57 -16.96
N PHE A 225 -6.13 0.19 -15.88
CA PHE A 225 -5.07 1.17 -15.70
C PHE A 225 -3.70 0.49 -15.60
N ALA A 226 -3.58 -0.54 -14.77
CA ALA A 226 -2.29 -1.20 -14.56
C ALA A 226 -1.78 -1.92 -15.79
N VAL A 227 -2.65 -2.59 -16.56
CA VAL A 227 -2.27 -3.23 -17.84
C VAL A 227 -1.80 -2.20 -18.85
N ASN A 228 -2.44 -1.02 -18.91
CA ASN A 228 -1.96 0.07 -19.75
C ASN A 228 -0.54 0.53 -19.37
N GLN A 229 -0.19 0.43 -18.08
CA GLN A 229 1.15 0.70 -17.55
C GLN A 229 2.13 -0.49 -17.69
N GLY A 230 1.72 -1.62 -18.28
CA GLY A 230 2.56 -2.80 -18.50
C GLY A 230 2.46 -3.90 -17.44
N ALA A 231 1.52 -3.81 -16.49
CA ALA A 231 1.29 -4.87 -15.51
C ALA A 231 0.63 -6.11 -16.13
N ASN A 232 0.81 -7.27 -15.48
CA ASN A 232 0.11 -8.49 -15.85
C ASN A 232 -1.33 -8.49 -15.29
N PRO A 233 -2.38 -8.65 -16.11
CA PRO A 233 -3.76 -8.68 -15.63
C PRO A 233 -4.01 -9.79 -14.59
N MET A 234 -3.29 -10.91 -14.67
CA MET A 234 -3.46 -12.04 -13.75
C MET A 234 -3.06 -11.71 -12.31
N THR A 235 -2.19 -10.73 -12.10
CA THR A 235 -1.81 -10.24 -10.77
C THR A 235 -3.01 -9.73 -9.98
N PHE A 236 -4.00 -9.16 -10.68
CA PHE A 236 -5.19 -8.59 -10.07
C PHE A 236 -6.17 -9.65 -9.54
N LEU A 237 -6.05 -10.90 -9.98
CA LEU A 237 -6.79 -12.04 -9.43
C LEU A 237 -6.19 -12.56 -8.11
N GLY A 238 -4.97 -12.14 -7.77
CA GLY A 238 -4.23 -12.59 -6.58
C GLY A 238 -4.41 -11.70 -5.36
N LEU A 239 -3.56 -11.96 -4.35
CA LEU A 239 -3.57 -11.26 -3.06
C LEU A 239 -3.33 -9.75 -3.19
N ALA A 240 -2.42 -9.31 -4.07
CA ALA A 240 -2.08 -7.90 -4.25
C ALA A 240 -3.15 -7.08 -4.99
N GLY A 241 -4.04 -7.76 -5.72
CA GLY A 241 -5.18 -7.15 -6.41
C GLY A 241 -6.47 -7.30 -5.61
N VAL A 242 -7.30 -8.26 -6.00
CA VAL A 242 -8.63 -8.48 -5.42
C VAL A 242 -8.58 -8.76 -3.91
N GLY A 243 -7.59 -9.49 -3.42
CA GLY A 243 -7.45 -9.78 -1.99
C GLY A 243 -7.31 -8.51 -1.15
N ASP A 244 -6.36 -7.65 -1.53
CA ASP A 244 -6.09 -6.41 -0.83
C ASP A 244 -7.21 -5.37 -1.04
N LEU A 245 -7.86 -5.36 -2.20
CA LEU A 245 -9.02 -4.53 -2.46
C LEU A 245 -10.18 -4.87 -1.53
N ILE A 246 -10.55 -6.16 -1.43
CA ILE A 246 -11.67 -6.62 -0.60
C ILE A 246 -11.47 -6.22 0.85
N VAL A 247 -10.32 -6.55 1.45
CA VAL A 247 -10.09 -6.23 2.87
C VAL A 247 -10.12 -4.73 3.13
N THR A 248 -9.64 -3.92 2.18
CA THR A 248 -9.55 -2.46 2.35
C THR A 248 -10.91 -1.78 2.18
N CYS A 249 -11.73 -2.26 1.25
CA CYS A 249 -13.09 -1.78 1.03
C CYS A 249 -14.10 -2.28 2.07
N SER A 250 -13.80 -3.38 2.77
CA SER A 250 -14.73 -4.00 3.73
C SER A 250 -14.38 -3.72 5.19
N SER A 251 -13.20 -3.16 5.47
CA SER A 251 -12.72 -2.95 6.83
C SER A 251 -12.92 -1.51 7.31
N PRO A 252 -13.68 -1.27 8.40
CA PRO A 252 -13.77 0.05 9.01
C PRO A 252 -12.45 0.50 9.64
N LYS A 253 -11.45 -0.38 9.75
CA LYS A 253 -10.09 -0.04 10.22
C LYS A 253 -9.26 0.67 9.12
N SER A 254 -9.69 0.63 7.86
CA SER A 254 -9.01 1.31 6.76
C SER A 254 -9.20 2.83 6.88
N ARG A 255 -8.09 3.59 6.87
CA ARG A 255 -8.14 5.06 6.93
C ARG A 255 -8.86 5.68 5.73
N ASN A 256 -8.61 5.15 4.54
CA ASN A 256 -9.28 5.58 3.31
C ASN A 256 -10.80 5.32 3.38
N TYR A 257 -11.18 4.17 3.94
CA TYR A 257 -12.59 3.85 4.19
C TYR A 257 -13.22 4.85 5.17
N GLN A 258 -12.53 5.20 6.26
CA GLN A 258 -13.03 6.18 7.22
C GLN A 258 -13.18 7.59 6.63
N VAL A 259 -12.25 8.02 5.76
CA VAL A 259 -12.40 9.26 4.97
C VAL A 259 -13.67 9.19 4.13
N GLY A 260 -13.84 8.11 3.36
CA GLY A 260 -15.04 7.89 2.56
C GLY A 260 -16.32 7.93 3.38
N PHE A 261 -16.32 7.28 4.54
CA PHE A 261 -17.46 7.25 5.43
C PHE A 261 -17.81 8.65 5.96
N ALA A 262 -16.82 9.42 6.40
CA ALA A 262 -17.02 10.81 6.83
C ALA A 262 -17.58 11.70 5.70
N LEU A 263 -17.05 11.55 4.48
CA LEU A 263 -17.54 12.27 3.30
C LEU A 263 -19.00 11.91 3.00
N GLY A 264 -19.36 10.62 3.09
CA GLY A 264 -20.74 10.17 2.91
C GLY A 264 -21.70 10.64 4.02
N GLN A 265 -21.19 11.05 5.18
CA GLN A 265 -21.95 11.75 6.23
C GLN A 265 -22.11 13.25 5.97
N GLY A 266 -21.55 13.77 4.88
CA GLY A 266 -21.64 15.18 4.50
C GLY A 266 -20.52 16.08 5.06
N LEU A 267 -19.47 15.50 5.67
CA LEU A 267 -18.31 16.29 6.09
C LEU A 267 -17.51 16.76 4.87
N SER A 268 -16.85 17.91 5.00
CA SER A 268 -15.86 18.35 4.02
C SER A 268 -14.63 17.43 4.02
N LEU A 269 -13.86 17.42 2.93
CA LEU A 269 -12.60 16.67 2.87
C LEU A 269 -11.61 17.15 3.94
N GLU A 270 -11.58 18.45 4.21
CA GLU A 270 -10.71 19.05 5.23
C GLU A 270 -11.09 18.56 6.64
N ASP A 271 -12.38 18.54 6.97
CA ASP A 271 -12.86 18.04 8.26
C ASP A 271 -12.62 16.53 8.41
N ALA A 272 -12.84 15.76 7.35
CA ALA A 272 -12.61 14.32 7.35
C ALA A 272 -11.13 13.98 7.59
N VAL A 273 -10.21 14.71 6.95
CA VAL A 273 -8.76 14.57 7.15
C VAL A 273 -8.34 15.01 8.55
N THR A 274 -8.83 16.16 9.02
CA THR A 274 -8.51 16.70 10.34
C THR A 274 -8.93 15.74 11.46
N ARG A 275 -10.12 15.13 11.33
CA ARG A 275 -10.61 14.13 12.29
C ARG A 275 -9.72 12.89 12.40
N LEU A 276 -9.06 12.51 11.29
CA LEU A 276 -8.16 11.35 11.25
C LEU A 276 -6.72 11.69 11.65
N GLY A 277 -6.37 12.98 11.67
CA GLY A 277 -5.05 13.48 12.06
C GLY A 277 -3.96 13.36 10.99
N GLU A 278 -4.27 12.81 9.82
CA GLU A 278 -3.37 12.71 8.67
C GLU A 278 -4.12 12.55 7.34
N VAL A 279 -3.52 13.01 6.24
CA VAL A 279 -4.09 12.88 4.90
C VAL A 279 -4.01 11.42 4.44
N ALA A 280 -5.15 10.83 4.10
CA ALA A 280 -5.20 9.46 3.61
C ALA A 280 -4.57 9.34 2.21
N GLU A 281 -3.75 8.31 1.99
CA GLU A 281 -3.01 8.10 0.74
C GLU A 281 -3.92 8.08 -0.50
N GLY A 282 -5.13 7.53 -0.39
CA GLY A 282 -6.08 7.45 -1.50
C GLY A 282 -6.51 8.82 -2.04
N VAL A 283 -6.57 9.85 -1.19
CA VAL A 283 -6.89 11.23 -1.62
C VAL A 283 -5.74 11.79 -2.47
N ASN A 284 -4.50 11.52 -2.08
CA ASN A 284 -3.32 11.95 -2.83
C ASN A 284 -3.19 11.18 -4.15
N THR A 285 -3.40 9.86 -4.12
CA THR A 285 -3.41 9.01 -5.33
C THR A 285 -4.48 9.46 -6.31
N LEU A 286 -5.69 9.78 -5.84
CA LEU A 286 -6.80 10.20 -6.70
C LEU A 286 -6.49 11.45 -7.53
N LYS A 287 -5.86 12.46 -6.94
CA LYS A 287 -5.51 13.72 -7.62
C LYS A 287 -4.71 13.48 -8.89
N VAL A 288 -3.82 12.50 -8.85
CA VAL A 288 -2.85 12.25 -9.92
C VAL A 288 -3.33 11.13 -10.85
N LEU A 289 -4.02 10.13 -10.30
CA LEU A 289 -4.58 9.02 -11.05
C LEU A 289 -5.59 9.48 -12.11
N LYS A 290 -6.48 10.42 -11.77
CA LYS A 290 -7.47 10.93 -12.74
C LYS A 290 -6.81 11.60 -13.94
N ALA A 291 -5.76 12.40 -13.70
CA ALA A 291 -5.02 13.07 -14.77
C ALA A 291 -4.29 12.05 -15.65
N LYS A 292 -3.61 11.08 -15.04
CA LYS A 292 -2.87 10.06 -15.77
C LYS A 292 -3.77 9.12 -16.58
N ALA A 293 -4.91 8.71 -16.00
CA ALA A 293 -5.90 7.91 -16.71
C ALA A 293 -6.45 8.64 -17.95
N HIS A 294 -6.70 9.95 -17.84
CA HIS A 294 -7.14 10.77 -18.96
C HIS A 294 -6.06 10.89 -20.05
N GLU A 295 -4.81 11.17 -19.68
CA GLU A 295 -3.66 11.22 -20.60
C GLU A 295 -3.48 9.91 -21.37
N ALA A 296 -3.63 8.78 -20.68
CA ALA A 296 -3.50 7.45 -21.24
C ALA A 296 -4.75 6.94 -21.99
N GLY A 297 -5.85 7.71 -22.00
CA GLY A 297 -7.12 7.29 -22.60
C GLY A 297 -7.78 6.09 -21.89
N VAL A 298 -7.45 5.84 -20.62
CA VAL A 298 -7.98 4.71 -19.84
C VAL A 298 -9.31 5.09 -19.21
N TYR A 299 -10.34 4.29 -19.47
CA TYR A 299 -11.68 4.49 -18.93
C TYR A 299 -11.78 4.08 -17.45
N MET A 300 -11.86 5.07 -16.56
CA MET A 300 -11.97 4.92 -15.09
C MET A 300 -13.10 5.79 -14.50
N PRO A 301 -14.37 5.43 -14.73
CA PRO A 301 -15.51 6.26 -14.33
C PRO A 301 -15.70 6.44 -12.81
N LEU A 302 -15.35 5.45 -11.98
CA LEU A 302 -15.38 5.57 -10.52
C LEU A 302 -14.31 6.55 -10.02
N VAL A 303 -13.08 6.47 -10.55
CA VAL A 303 -12.02 7.46 -10.28
C VAL A 303 -12.46 8.86 -10.70
N ALA A 304 -12.99 9.00 -11.91
CA ALA A 304 -13.47 10.30 -12.41
C ALA A 304 -14.61 10.85 -11.55
N GLY A 305 -15.56 10.00 -11.14
CA GLY A 305 -16.67 10.36 -10.27
C GLY A 305 -16.21 10.82 -8.89
N LEU A 306 -15.32 10.06 -8.24
CA LEU A 306 -14.79 10.45 -6.94
C LEU A 306 -13.98 11.75 -7.03
N HIS A 307 -13.17 11.93 -8.08
CA HIS A 307 -12.45 13.18 -8.32
C HIS A 307 -13.41 14.37 -8.47
N ALA A 308 -14.49 14.20 -9.23
CA ALA A 308 -15.49 15.25 -9.43
C ALA A 308 -16.20 15.66 -8.13
N ILE A 309 -16.46 14.71 -7.23
CA ILE A 309 -17.04 14.99 -5.91
C ILE A 309 -16.06 15.78 -5.04
N LEU A 310 -14.80 15.34 -4.97
CA LEU A 310 -13.83 15.89 -4.02
C LEU A 310 -13.18 17.20 -4.47
N PHE A 311 -13.06 17.43 -5.78
CA PHE A 311 -12.27 18.55 -6.31
C PHE A 311 -13.04 19.46 -7.28
N GLU A 312 -14.19 19.03 -7.79
CA GLU A 312 -14.97 19.80 -8.78
C GLU A 312 -16.36 20.20 -8.25
N GLY A 313 -16.67 19.88 -6.98
CA GLY A 313 -17.92 20.28 -6.32
C GLY A 313 -19.17 19.60 -6.85
N ARG A 314 -19.05 18.46 -7.55
CA ARG A 314 -20.21 17.70 -8.02
C ARG A 314 -20.90 16.98 -6.86
N THR A 315 -22.23 16.94 -6.92
CA THR A 315 -23.00 16.16 -5.95
C THR A 315 -22.93 14.68 -6.29
N LEU A 316 -23.16 13.84 -5.28
CA LEU A 316 -23.16 12.40 -5.47
C LEU A 316 -24.24 11.95 -6.46
N GLU A 317 -25.43 12.54 -6.41
CA GLU A 317 -26.55 12.22 -7.30
C GLU A 317 -26.18 12.49 -8.76
N GLN A 318 -25.45 13.57 -9.03
CA GLN A 318 -24.96 13.90 -10.37
C GLN A 318 -23.99 12.84 -10.89
N VAL A 319 -23.07 12.37 -10.02
CA VAL A 319 -22.10 11.34 -10.39
C VAL A 319 -22.79 9.99 -10.59
N ILE A 320 -23.69 9.58 -9.71
CA ILE A 320 -24.47 8.33 -9.87
C ILE A 320 -25.27 8.36 -11.17
N ALA A 321 -25.97 9.47 -11.47
CA ALA A 321 -26.74 9.61 -12.69
C ALA A 321 -25.86 9.48 -13.94
N LEU A 322 -24.63 9.99 -13.91
CA LEU A 322 -23.66 9.83 -15.00
C LEU A 322 -23.19 8.38 -15.14
N LEU A 323 -22.86 7.72 -14.02
CA LEU A 323 -22.40 6.32 -14.00
C LEU A 323 -23.47 5.37 -14.57
N MET A 324 -24.74 5.58 -14.20
CA MET A 324 -25.86 4.75 -14.66
C MET A 324 -26.26 4.99 -16.12
N ARG A 325 -25.89 6.13 -16.71
CA ARG A 325 -26.13 6.44 -18.13
C ARG A 325 -24.99 6.00 -19.04
N GLY A 326 -23.85 5.59 -18.48
CA GLY A 326 -22.70 5.12 -19.26
C GLY A 326 -23.07 3.88 -20.07
N GLU A 327 -22.55 3.80 -21.30
CA GLU A 327 -22.75 2.61 -22.14
C GLU A 327 -22.16 1.37 -21.45
N PRO A 328 -22.96 0.31 -21.23
CA PRO A 328 -22.42 -0.95 -20.76
C PRO A 328 -21.55 -1.55 -21.86
N LYS A 329 -20.24 -1.64 -21.61
CA LYS A 329 -19.30 -2.29 -22.53
C LYS A 329 -19.33 -3.81 -22.33
N THR A 330 -18.46 -4.31 -21.45
CA THR A 330 -18.23 -5.73 -21.18
C THR A 330 -18.17 -5.97 -19.67
N ASP A 331 -18.57 -7.16 -19.23
CA ASP A 331 -18.56 -7.49 -17.79
C ASP A 331 -17.14 -7.71 -17.24
N VAL A 332 -16.35 -8.52 -17.95
CA VAL A 332 -14.97 -8.87 -17.61
C VAL A 332 -14.03 -8.46 -18.75
N ASP A 333 -13.04 -7.64 -18.43
CA ASP A 333 -12.01 -7.23 -19.38
C ASP A 333 -11.00 -8.37 -19.61
N PHE A 334 -10.28 -8.33 -20.73
CA PHE A 334 -9.16 -9.24 -21.06
C PHE A 334 -9.52 -10.72 -21.28
N ILE A 335 -10.80 -11.08 -21.27
CA ILE A 335 -11.28 -12.38 -21.75
C ILE A 335 -11.59 -12.27 -23.25
N SER A 336 -11.16 -13.26 -24.05
CA SER A 336 -11.52 -13.34 -25.47
C SER A 336 -13.05 -13.37 -25.63
N THR A 337 -13.59 -12.46 -26.44
CA THR A 337 -15.03 -12.40 -26.76
C THR A 337 -15.47 -13.44 -27.79
N SER A 338 -14.57 -14.35 -28.21
CA SER A 338 -14.78 -15.36 -29.26
C SER A 338 -15.77 -16.49 -28.90
N GLY A 339 -16.81 -16.19 -28.11
CA GLY A 339 -17.86 -17.11 -27.70
C GLY A 339 -19.23 -16.44 -27.45
N PHE A 340 -19.37 -15.14 -27.77
CA PHE A 340 -20.64 -14.41 -27.72
C PHE A 340 -21.18 -14.09 -29.13
N ASN A 341 -21.12 -15.08 -30.04
CA ASN A 341 -21.85 -15.02 -31.32
C ASN A 341 -23.19 -15.75 -31.20
#